data_AF-A0A348XE29-F1
#
_entry.id   AF-A0A348XE29-F1
#
_cell.length_a   1.000
_cell.length_b   1.000
_cell.length_c   1.000
_cell.angle_alpha   90.00
_cell.angle_beta   90.00
_cell.angle_gamma   90.00
#
_symmetry.space_group_name_H-M   'P 1'
#
loop_
_entity.id
_entity.type
_entity.pdbx_description
1 polymer ?
#
loop_
_entity_poly.entity_id
_entity_poly.type
_entity_poly.pdbx_seq_one_letter_code
_entity_poly.pdbx_strand_id
1 'polypeptide(L)'
;MQIVLLDLDHDNLFCPATGNPLFDENGDLSPAIDFVFIHELGEIVNASPVAQTAWDAIDDREEDVDYDRFERFVASYDAPNLICFEITTHGFANGPVWSTVSVGIDMNYDIDANVVATKSAADEYWHSPQEEGPSTSNFSSHIFIPVSPAR
;
A
#
# COMPACT_ATOMS: atom_id res chain seq x y z
N MET A 1 -6.69 -2.75 -17.80
CA MET A 1 -5.41 -3.09 -17.12
C MET A 1 -4.93 -4.48 -17.54
N GLN A 2 -3.62 -4.71 -17.65
CA GLN A 2 -3.04 -6.05 -17.90
C GLN A 2 -2.83 -6.79 -16.58
N ILE A 3 -3.10 -8.11 -16.54
CA ILE A 3 -2.80 -8.99 -15.40
C ILE A 3 -1.58 -9.87 -15.73
N VAL A 4 -0.66 -9.99 -14.78
CA VAL A 4 0.50 -10.90 -14.83
C VAL A 4 0.41 -11.84 -13.64
N LEU A 5 0.35 -13.14 -13.91
CA LEU A 5 0.31 -14.18 -12.87
C LEU A 5 1.74 -14.59 -12.50
N LEU A 6 2.04 -14.60 -11.21
CA LEU A 6 3.32 -15.02 -10.64
C LEU A 6 3.07 -16.08 -9.57
N ASP A 7 3.78 -17.20 -9.69
CA ASP A 7 3.75 -18.29 -8.73
C ASP A 7 5.17 -18.48 -8.17
N LEU A 8 5.37 -18.15 -6.89
CA LEU A 8 6.67 -17.98 -6.26
C LEU A 8 6.79 -18.74 -4.93
N ASP A 9 8.01 -19.17 -4.60
CA ASP A 9 8.34 -19.87 -3.35
C ASP A 9 8.99 -18.94 -2.31
N HIS A 10 8.97 -17.63 -2.55
CA HIS A 10 9.50 -16.59 -1.67
C HIS A 10 8.67 -15.30 -1.72
N ASP A 11 8.91 -14.42 -0.74
CA ASP A 11 8.22 -13.12 -0.55
C ASP A 11 9.15 -11.90 -0.75
N ASN A 12 10.40 -12.12 -1.17
CA ASN A 12 11.36 -11.06 -1.53
C ASN A 12 10.99 -10.37 -2.86
N LEU A 13 9.96 -9.52 -2.84
CA LEU A 13 9.39 -8.89 -4.01
C LEU A 13 9.78 -7.41 -4.10
N PHE A 14 10.19 -6.99 -5.29
CA PHE A 14 10.59 -5.62 -5.58
C PHE A 14 9.68 -5.02 -6.65
N CYS A 15 9.32 -3.75 -6.47
CA CYS A 15 8.54 -2.98 -7.40
C CYS A 15 9.36 -2.74 -8.69
N PRO A 16 8.87 -3.17 -9.87
CA PRO A 16 9.61 -3.00 -11.12
C PRO A 16 9.70 -1.53 -11.56
N ALA A 17 8.79 -0.67 -11.10
CA ALA A 17 8.78 0.75 -11.44
C ALA A 17 9.79 1.56 -10.62
N THR A 18 9.99 1.23 -9.33
CA THR A 18 10.84 2.02 -8.41
C THR A 18 12.15 1.32 -8.01
N GLY A 19 12.23 0.00 -8.14
CA GLY A 19 13.32 -0.82 -7.62
C GLY A 19 13.30 -1.05 -6.10
N ASN A 20 12.34 -0.46 -5.37
CA ASN A 20 12.17 -0.64 -3.93
C ASN A 20 11.40 -1.94 -3.60
N PRO A 21 11.50 -2.47 -2.37
CA PRO A 21 10.61 -3.54 -1.91
C PRO A 21 9.14 -3.20 -2.15
N LEU A 22 8.30 -4.19 -2.50
CA LEU A 22 6.85 -3.96 -2.61
C LEU A 22 6.24 -3.62 -1.25
N PHE A 23 6.66 -4.36 -0.24
CA PHE A 23 6.30 -4.19 1.17
C PHE A 23 7.62 -4.05 1.93
N ASP A 24 7.83 -2.93 2.61
CA ASP A 24 9.03 -2.73 3.43
C ASP A 24 8.89 -3.39 4.81
N GLU A 25 9.96 -3.32 5.61
CA GLU A 25 10.00 -3.91 6.96
C GLU A 25 9.02 -3.25 7.95
N ASN A 26 8.55 -2.03 7.65
CA ASN A 26 7.58 -1.28 8.44
C ASN A 26 6.13 -1.52 7.97
N GLY A 27 5.95 -2.22 6.85
CA GLY A 27 4.66 -2.43 6.19
C GLY A 27 4.26 -1.30 5.24
N ASP A 28 5.17 -0.36 4.94
CA ASP A 28 4.96 0.67 3.94
C ASP A 28 5.05 0.08 2.53
N LEU A 29 4.23 0.60 1.63
CA LEU A 29 4.17 0.16 0.24
C LEU A 29 5.14 0.97 -0.63
N SER A 30 5.67 0.33 -1.68
CA SER A 30 6.32 1.06 -2.77
C SER A 30 5.38 2.15 -3.31
N PRO A 31 5.84 3.39 -3.51
CA PRO A 31 4.97 4.51 -3.84
C PRO A 31 4.36 4.45 -5.25
N ALA A 32 4.82 3.52 -6.09
CA ALA A 32 4.21 3.22 -7.39
C ALA A 32 3.04 2.24 -7.29
N ILE A 33 2.74 1.70 -6.12
CA ILE A 33 1.58 0.82 -5.91
C ILE A 33 0.32 1.69 -5.85
N ASP A 34 -0.61 1.41 -6.75
CA ASP A 34 -1.91 2.07 -6.83
C ASP A 34 -2.97 1.33 -6.02
N PHE A 35 -2.93 0.01 -5.95
CA PHE A 35 -3.81 -0.78 -5.08
C PHE A 35 -3.20 -2.13 -4.67
N VAL A 36 -3.71 -2.68 -3.57
CA VAL A 36 -3.44 -4.03 -3.07
C VAL A 36 -4.77 -4.71 -2.73
N PHE A 37 -5.02 -5.86 -3.35
CA PHE A 37 -6.17 -6.72 -3.09
C PHE A 37 -5.69 -8.06 -2.52
N ILE A 38 -6.32 -8.51 -1.44
CA ILE A 38 -6.02 -9.79 -0.79
C ILE A 38 -7.16 -10.76 -1.11
N HIS A 39 -6.87 -11.82 -1.86
CA HIS A 39 -7.89 -12.75 -2.36
C HIS A 39 -8.58 -13.52 -1.24
N GLU A 40 -7.86 -13.84 -0.16
CA GLU A 40 -8.42 -14.55 0.99
C GLU A 40 -9.42 -13.72 1.79
N LEU A 41 -9.26 -12.38 1.75
CA LEU A 41 -10.19 -11.44 2.39
C LEU A 41 -11.29 -11.00 1.43
N GLY A 42 -11.06 -11.06 0.12
CA GLY A 42 -11.98 -10.52 -0.88
C GLY A 42 -12.05 -8.99 -0.85
N GLU A 43 -11.00 -8.31 -0.38
CA GLU A 43 -11.00 -6.87 -0.12
C GLU A 43 -9.73 -6.17 -0.63
N ILE A 44 -9.90 -4.91 -1.03
CA ILE A 44 -8.79 -3.96 -1.22
C ILE A 44 -8.36 -3.45 0.16
N VAL A 45 -7.09 -3.67 0.51
CA VAL A 45 -6.51 -3.26 1.80
C VAL A 45 -5.72 -1.96 1.71
N ASN A 46 -5.31 -1.58 0.50
CA ASN A 46 -4.69 -0.29 0.21
C ASN A 46 -5.05 0.11 -1.22
N ALA A 47 -5.38 1.38 -1.42
CA ALA A 47 -5.65 1.93 -2.73
C ALA A 47 -5.41 3.45 -2.75
N SER A 48 -5.03 3.96 -3.92
CA SER A 48 -5.10 5.38 -4.21
C SER A 48 -6.56 5.86 -4.13
N PRO A 49 -6.81 7.15 -3.92
CA PRO A 49 -8.18 7.67 -3.87
C PRO A 49 -9.00 7.34 -5.12
N VAL A 50 -8.35 7.27 -6.29
CA VAL A 50 -8.99 6.95 -7.57
C VAL A 50 -9.36 5.47 -7.62
N ALA A 51 -8.42 4.57 -7.28
CA ALA A 51 -8.68 3.14 -7.21
C ALA A 51 -9.76 2.80 -6.18
N GLN A 52 -9.73 3.41 -4.99
CA GLN A 52 -10.75 3.19 -3.96
C GLN A 52 -12.15 3.62 -4.44
N THR A 53 -12.24 4.77 -5.11
CA THR A 53 -13.52 5.26 -5.66
C THR A 53 -14.06 4.29 -6.72
N ALA A 54 -13.17 3.75 -7.58
CA ALA A 54 -13.56 2.77 -8.59
C ALA A 54 -14.02 1.45 -7.95
N TRP A 55 -13.35 0.98 -6.90
CA TRP A 55 -13.73 -0.21 -6.14
C TRP A 55 -15.08 -0.08 -5.45
N ASP A 56 -15.34 1.06 -4.81
CA ASP A 56 -16.59 1.33 -4.10
C ASP A 56 -17.78 1.51 -5.05
N ALA A 57 -17.51 1.83 -6.32
CA ALA A 57 -18.54 1.96 -7.36
C ALA A 57 -19.02 0.59 -7.89
N ILE A 58 -18.29 -0.50 -7.64
CA ILE A 58 -18.73 -1.85 -8.00
C ILE A 58 -19.85 -2.27 -7.04
N ASP A 59 -21.07 -2.49 -7.56
CA ASP A 59 -22.20 -2.95 -6.76
C ASP A 59 -22.09 -4.46 -6.50
N ASP A 60 -22.07 -4.83 -5.22
CA ASP A 60 -22.08 -6.23 -4.76
C ASP A 60 -23.43 -6.93 -4.98
N ARG A 61 -24.47 -6.18 -5.41
CA ARG A 61 -25.84 -6.67 -5.57
C ARG A 61 -26.15 -7.30 -6.93
N GLU A 62 -25.24 -7.23 -7.90
CA GLU A 62 -25.42 -7.97 -9.15
C GLU A 62 -25.18 -9.46 -8.90
N GLU A 63 -26.27 -10.24 -8.90
CA GLU A 63 -26.30 -11.70 -8.93
C GLU A 63 -25.74 -12.29 -10.26
N ASP A 64 -24.82 -11.59 -10.92
CA ASP A 64 -24.13 -12.10 -12.10
C ASP A 64 -23.08 -13.11 -11.63
N VAL A 65 -23.53 -14.37 -11.61
CA VAL A 65 -22.84 -15.57 -11.12
C VAL A 65 -21.50 -15.85 -11.83
N ASP A 66 -21.15 -15.09 -12.86
CA ASP A 66 -20.00 -15.33 -13.74
C ASP A 66 -18.77 -14.45 -13.49
N TYR A 67 -18.86 -13.33 -12.75
CA TYR A 67 -17.70 -12.44 -12.52
C TYR A 67 -17.47 -12.09 -11.04
N ASP A 68 -16.25 -12.36 -10.56
CA ASP A 68 -15.79 -11.90 -9.25
C ASP A 68 -15.82 -10.34 -9.20
N ARG A 69 -16.09 -9.76 -8.02
CA ARG A 69 -16.02 -8.31 -7.79
C ARG A 69 -14.65 -7.75 -8.20
N PHE A 70 -13.57 -8.48 -7.95
CA PHE A 70 -12.22 -8.10 -8.35
C PHE A 70 -12.08 -8.03 -9.88
N GLU A 71 -12.60 -9.02 -10.62
CA GLU A 71 -12.55 -9.00 -12.08
C GLU A 71 -13.33 -7.82 -12.66
N ARG A 72 -14.50 -7.49 -12.07
CA ARG A 72 -15.28 -6.30 -12.46
C ARG A 72 -14.51 -5.01 -12.19
N PHE A 73 -13.83 -4.91 -11.06
CA PHE A 73 -12.93 -3.80 -10.76
C PHE A 73 -11.81 -3.67 -11.81
N VAL A 74 -11.08 -4.74 -12.09
CA VAL A 74 -9.99 -4.73 -13.08
C VAL A 74 -10.47 -4.38 -14.48
N ALA A 75 -11.66 -4.85 -14.88
CA ALA A 75 -12.25 -4.58 -16.19
C ALA A 75 -12.73 -3.12 -16.35
N SER A 76 -13.24 -2.52 -15.28
CA SER A 76 -13.77 -1.15 -15.27
C SER A 76 -12.71 -0.07 -15.02
N TYR A 77 -11.59 -0.44 -14.40
CA TYR A 77 -10.55 0.51 -14.04
C TYR A 77 -9.63 0.83 -15.24
N ASP A 78 -9.91 1.96 -15.89
CA ASP A 78 -9.19 2.46 -17.06
C ASP A 78 -7.86 3.11 -16.68
N ALA A 79 -6.85 2.27 -16.43
CA ALA A 79 -5.48 2.68 -16.17
C ALA A 79 -4.51 1.90 -17.09
N PRO A 80 -4.16 2.42 -18.28
CA PRO A 80 -3.38 1.69 -19.29
C PRO A 80 -1.90 1.50 -18.93
N ASN A 81 -1.37 2.35 -18.05
CA ASN A 81 -0.02 2.28 -17.47
C ASN A 81 0.06 1.37 -16.25
N LEU A 82 -1.08 0.92 -15.73
CA LEU A 82 -1.15 0.05 -14.57
C LEU A 82 -1.05 -1.41 -15.00
N ILE A 83 -0.17 -2.16 -14.34
CA ILE A 83 -0.10 -3.62 -14.45
C ILE A 83 -0.49 -4.21 -13.10
N CYS A 84 -1.44 -5.14 -13.11
CA CYS A 84 -1.81 -5.94 -11.95
C CYS A 84 -0.95 -7.20 -11.90
N PHE A 85 -0.15 -7.35 -10.85
CA PHE A 85 0.57 -8.59 -10.58
C PHE A 85 -0.23 -9.40 -9.57
N GLU A 86 -0.72 -10.57 -9.98
CA GLU A 86 -1.32 -11.55 -9.07
C GLU A 86 -0.24 -12.52 -8.64
N ILE A 87 0.11 -12.47 -7.36
CA ILE A 87 1.28 -13.12 -6.80
C ILE A 87 0.82 -14.18 -5.82
N THR A 88 0.98 -15.44 -6.19
CA THR A 88 0.79 -16.58 -5.30
C THR A 88 2.12 -16.93 -4.66
N THR A 89 2.17 -16.94 -3.33
CA THR A 89 3.32 -17.42 -2.55
C THR A 89 2.96 -18.70 -1.81
N HIS A 90 3.91 -19.63 -1.72
CA HIS A 90 3.75 -20.90 -1.00
C HIS A 90 4.57 -20.90 0.28
N GLY A 91 3.99 -21.41 1.35
CA GLY A 91 4.63 -21.48 2.66
C GLY A 91 4.25 -22.73 3.44
N PHE A 92 4.77 -22.80 4.66
CA PHE A 92 4.49 -23.90 5.58
C PHE A 92 4.22 -23.34 6.98
N ALA A 93 3.01 -23.55 7.47
CA ALA A 93 2.64 -23.26 8.85
C ALA A 93 2.29 -24.57 9.57
N ASN A 94 1.01 -24.93 9.63
CA ASN A 94 0.50 -26.23 10.15
C ASN A 94 0.18 -27.23 9.01
N GLY A 95 0.89 -27.09 7.90
CA GLY A 95 0.62 -27.74 6.62
C GLY A 95 0.99 -26.79 5.47
N PRO A 96 0.94 -27.27 4.21
CA PRO A 96 1.09 -26.43 3.04
C PRO A 96 0.03 -25.32 3.06
N VAL A 97 0.48 -24.08 2.93
CA VAL A 97 -0.38 -22.91 2.77
C VAL A 97 0.05 -22.17 1.51
N TRP A 98 -0.92 -21.63 0.78
CA TRP A 98 -0.68 -20.69 -0.31
C TRP A 98 -1.44 -19.42 0.00
N SER A 99 -0.90 -18.29 -0.44
CA SER A 99 -1.60 -17.02 -0.39
C SER A 99 -1.44 -16.24 -1.68
N THR A 100 -2.53 -15.64 -2.16
CA THR A 100 -2.57 -14.86 -3.40
C THR A 100 -2.92 -13.40 -3.10
N VAL A 101 -2.05 -12.50 -3.54
CA VAL A 101 -2.29 -11.05 -3.48
C VAL A 101 -2.20 -10.44 -4.88
N SER A 102 -3.09 -9.50 -5.18
CA SER A 102 -3.07 -8.73 -6.43
C SER A 102 -2.58 -7.32 -6.15
N VAL A 103 -1.50 -6.90 -6.81
CA VAL A 103 -0.88 -5.58 -6.64
C VAL A 103 -0.91 -4.83 -7.96
N GLY A 104 -1.61 -3.69 -7.99
CA GLY A 104 -1.61 -2.76 -9.12
C GLY A 104 -0.43 -1.81 -9.05
N ILE A 105 0.44 -1.83 -10.05
CA ILE A 105 1.66 -1.01 -10.09
C ILE A 105 1.63 -0.07 -11.29
N ASP A 106 1.83 1.22 -11.06
CA ASP A 106 1.99 2.22 -12.11
C ASP A 106 3.38 2.09 -12.73
N MET A 107 3.43 1.57 -13.94
CA MET A 107 4.68 1.35 -14.67
C MET A 107 5.27 2.62 -15.28
N ASN A 108 4.50 3.72 -15.30
CA ASN A 108 4.96 5.05 -15.70
C ASN A 108 5.29 5.95 -14.50
N TYR A 109 5.36 5.39 -13.29
CA TYR A 109 5.69 6.16 -12.09
C TYR A 109 7.02 6.89 -12.27
N ASP A 110 6.96 8.22 -12.20
CA ASP A 110 8.13 9.09 -12.32
C ASP A 110 8.83 9.22 -10.97
N ILE A 111 9.93 8.48 -10.82
CA ILE A 111 10.78 8.51 -9.61
C ILE A 111 11.34 9.92 -9.38
N ASP A 112 11.78 10.61 -10.44
CA ASP A 112 12.49 11.88 -10.33
C ASP A 112 11.54 13.01 -9.91
N ALA A 113 10.32 13.04 -10.44
CA ALA A 113 9.30 14.00 -10.02
C ALA A 113 8.93 13.87 -8.53
N ASN A 114 8.89 12.65 -8.00
CA ASN A 114 8.55 12.41 -6.60
C ASN A 114 9.72 12.63 -5.63
N VAL A 115 10.96 12.39 -6.06
CA VAL A 115 12.17 12.75 -5.29
C VAL A 115 12.31 14.27 -5.15
N VAL A 116 11.90 15.04 -6.16
CA VAL A 116 11.87 16.51 -6.08
C VAL A 116 10.78 17.00 -5.12
N ALA A 117 9.59 16.41 -5.15
CA ALA A 117 8.49 16.77 -4.25
C ALA A 117 8.81 16.47 -2.76
N THR A 118 9.48 15.36 -2.48
CA THR A 118 9.91 15.01 -1.11
C THR A 118 11.05 15.89 -0.61
N LYS A 119 11.99 16.30 -1.48
CA LYS A 119 13.01 17.30 -1.13
C LYS A 119 12.42 18.68 -0.87
N SER A 120 11.47 19.15 -1.71
CA SER A 120 10.86 20.46 -1.50
C SER A 120 10.04 20.54 -0.20
N ALA A 121 9.34 19.45 0.16
CA ALA A 121 8.62 19.37 1.42
C ALA A 121 9.56 19.40 2.65
N ALA A 122 10.73 18.74 2.56
CA ALA A 122 11.75 18.78 3.61
C ALA A 122 12.42 20.17 3.73
N ASP A 123 12.66 20.85 2.60
CA ASP A 123 13.24 22.20 2.58
C ASP A 123 12.26 23.28 3.06
N GLU A 124 10.95 23.16 2.78
CA GLU A 124 9.92 24.06 3.33
C GLU A 124 9.77 23.92 4.85
N TYR A 125 9.97 22.72 5.40
CA TYR A 125 9.98 22.50 6.85
C TYR A 125 11.19 23.19 7.53
N TRP A 126 12.36 23.19 6.88
CA TRP A 126 13.56 23.84 7.43
C TRP A 126 13.54 25.38 7.32
N HIS A 127 12.83 25.94 6.34
CA HIS A 127 12.76 27.38 6.10
C HIS A 127 11.60 28.11 6.79
N SER A 128 10.79 27.40 7.57
CA SER A 128 9.80 28.04 8.46
C SER A 128 10.53 28.77 9.59
N PRO A 129 10.37 30.11 9.76
CA PRO A 129 10.91 30.81 10.91
C PRO A 129 10.27 30.22 12.17
N GLN A 130 11.07 29.67 13.08
CA GLN A 130 10.60 29.42 14.44
C GLN A 130 10.26 30.79 15.04
N GLU A 131 8.97 31.11 15.14
CA GLU A 131 8.53 32.22 15.98
C GLU A 131 8.87 31.88 17.43
N GLU A 132 9.97 32.45 17.93
CA GLU A 132 10.29 32.47 19.35
C GLU A 132 9.23 33.31 20.09
N GLY A 133 8.19 32.63 20.60
CA GLY A 133 7.22 33.17 21.57
C GLY A 133 7.69 32.95 23.01
N PRO A 134 7.39 33.88 23.95
CA PRO A 134 8.19 34.08 25.15
C PRO A 134 7.95 33.05 26.25
N SER A 135 9.00 32.84 27.05
CA SER A 135 8.97 32.08 28.30
C SER A 135 7.87 32.54 29.25
N THR A 136 7.00 31.62 29.69
CA THR A 136 6.37 31.70 31.02
C THR A 136 6.23 30.32 31.63
N SER A 137 6.70 30.24 32.87
CA SER A 137 6.72 29.15 33.82
C SER A 137 5.34 28.57 34.20
N ASN A 138 5.28 27.25 34.41
CA ASN A 138 4.90 26.55 35.66
C ASN A 138 3.96 25.33 35.50
N PHE A 139 4.23 24.36 36.39
CA PHE A 139 3.43 23.21 36.86
C PHE A 139 3.48 21.86 36.11
N SER A 140 4.41 21.03 36.59
CA SER A 140 4.17 19.75 37.29
C SER A 140 3.14 18.77 36.70
N SER A 141 3.61 17.61 36.26
CA SER A 141 3.43 16.37 37.03
C SER A 141 4.27 15.23 36.42
N HIS A 142 5.10 14.63 37.26
CA HIS A 142 5.66 13.31 37.00
C HIS A 142 4.52 12.31 36.79
N ILE A 143 4.50 11.63 35.64
CA ILE A 143 3.79 10.35 35.53
C ILE A 143 4.78 9.27 35.11
N PHE A 144 4.94 8.40 36.08
CA PHE A 144 5.69 7.17 36.18
C PHE A 144 5.36 6.20 35.04
N ILE A 145 6.40 5.59 34.47
CA ILE A 145 6.29 4.40 33.61
C ILE A 145 6.32 3.17 34.52
N PRO A 146 5.28 2.31 34.56
CA PRO A 146 5.46 0.95 35.01
C PRO A 146 5.67 0.03 33.81
N VAL A 147 6.93 -0.37 33.62
CA VAL A 147 7.29 -1.60 32.90
C VAL A 147 7.00 -2.77 33.84
N SER A 148 6.31 -3.81 33.36
CA SER A 148 6.32 -5.12 34.02
C SER A 148 5.88 -6.24 33.08
N PRO A 149 6.33 -7.48 33.34
CA PRO A 149 7.10 -8.24 32.37
C PRO A 149 6.35 -9.46 31.84
N ALA A 150 7.02 -10.08 30.86
CA ALA A 150 6.71 -11.37 30.26
C ALA A 150 6.20 -12.45 31.24
N ARG A 151 5.25 -13.24 30.73
CA ARG A 151 5.09 -14.66 31.04
C ARG A 151 4.78 -15.41 29.76
#